data_AF-A0A5M3MYP0-F1
#
_entry.id   AF-A0A5M3MYP0-F1
#
_cell.length_a   1.000
_cell.length_b   1.000
_cell.length_c   1.000
_cell.angle_alpha   90.00
_cell.angle_beta   90.00
_cell.angle_gamma   90.00
#
_symmetry.space_group_name_H-M   'P 1'
#
loop_
_entity.id
_entity.type
_entity.pdbx_description
1 polymer ?
#
loop_
_entity_poly.entity_id
_entity_poly.type
_entity_poly.pdbx_seq_one_letter_code
_entity_poly.pdbx_strand_id
1 'polypeptide(L)'
;MSSKHRAIPPNVSIVPGPSNVWGSSTASNGGDQLHILLLEPPLALTDDVRDDRGNLFRTLVQNPPEPELYTKLYPQWTRRDAVLQVLANELCDPKVVDIVFEERHMNHLEYLENLPSHVRLSILPGDPDAGGECRMSDLERFPDIEARIIKGSSHWIPYEVP
;
A
#
# COMPACT_ATOMS: atom_id res chain seq x y z
N MET A 1 -38.74 11.68 -4.58
CA MET A 1 -37.82 10.92 -3.73
C MET A 1 -36.59 11.79 -3.49
N SER A 2 -36.43 12.30 -2.27
CA SER A 2 -35.49 13.38 -1.94
C SER A 2 -34.10 12.81 -1.63
N SER A 3 -33.10 13.22 -2.40
CA SER A 3 -31.68 12.93 -2.15
C SER A 3 -31.21 13.76 -0.95
N LYS A 4 -30.74 13.10 0.10
CA LYS A 4 -30.12 13.75 1.27
C LYS A 4 -28.63 13.91 1.00
N HIS A 5 -28.22 15.11 0.59
CA HIS A 5 -26.82 15.52 0.67
C HIS A 5 -26.39 15.57 2.14
N ARG A 6 -25.39 14.79 2.53
CA ARG A 6 -24.72 14.93 3.82
C ARG A 6 -23.86 16.19 3.78
N ALA A 7 -24.20 17.15 4.62
CA ALA A 7 -23.39 18.34 4.86
C ALA A 7 -22.08 17.96 5.58
N ILE A 8 -20.98 18.59 5.16
CA ILE A 8 -19.67 18.53 5.79
C ILE A 8 -19.74 19.32 7.11
N PRO A 9 -19.26 18.79 8.25
CA PRO A 9 -19.29 19.50 9.52
C PRO A 9 -18.40 20.77 9.50
N PRO A 10 -18.81 21.85 10.20
CA PRO A 10 -18.26 23.20 10.03
C PRO A 10 -16.84 23.44 10.61
N ASN A 11 -16.10 22.39 10.99
CA ASN A 11 -14.77 22.51 11.61
C ASN A 11 -13.65 21.80 10.84
N VAL A 12 -13.83 21.50 9.56
CA VAL A 12 -12.75 20.98 8.71
C VAL A 12 -12.02 22.16 8.07
N SER A 13 -10.88 22.53 8.64
CA SER A 13 -9.95 23.46 7.99
C SER A 13 -9.31 22.75 6.81
N ILE A 14 -9.50 23.30 5.60
CA ILE A 14 -8.78 22.90 4.41
C ILE A 14 -7.32 23.33 4.59
N VAL A 15 -6.44 22.39 4.90
CA VAL A 15 -5.00 22.63 4.85
C VAL A 15 -4.58 22.42 3.39
N PRO A 16 -4.00 23.41 2.71
CA PRO A 16 -3.43 23.22 1.38
C PRO A 16 -2.37 22.11 1.44
N GLY A 17 -2.34 21.24 0.43
CA GLY A 17 -1.35 20.16 0.34
C GLY A 17 0.08 20.68 0.55
N PRO A 18 0.97 19.86 1.14
CA PRO A 18 2.30 20.32 1.52
C PRO A 18 3.06 20.81 0.30
N SER A 19 3.39 22.10 0.31
CA SER A 19 4.47 22.66 -0.49
C SER A 19 5.74 21.84 -0.25
N ASN A 20 6.35 21.35 -1.31
CA ASN A 20 7.62 20.63 -1.31
C ASN A 20 8.69 21.42 -0.55
N VAL A 21 8.89 21.09 0.73
CA VAL A 21 10.02 21.54 1.52
C VAL A 21 10.72 20.29 2.06
N TRP A 22 11.45 19.62 1.18
CA TRP A 22 12.54 18.75 1.60
C TRP A 22 13.65 19.68 2.08
N GLY A 23 13.66 19.96 3.39
CA GLY A 23 14.70 20.77 4.02
C GLY A 23 16.07 20.17 3.78
N SER A 24 17.01 20.98 3.29
CA SER A 24 18.41 20.61 3.10
C SER A 24 19.02 20.18 4.44
N SER A 25 19.31 18.89 4.56
CA SER A 25 20.04 18.35 5.71
C SER A 25 21.51 18.76 5.62
N THR A 26 22.01 19.38 6.67
CA THR A 26 23.42 19.74 6.84
C THR A 26 24.26 18.46 6.94
N ALA A 27 25.21 18.32 6.02
CA ALA A 27 26.12 17.17 5.92
C ALA A 27 26.96 16.98 7.19
N SER A 28 26.83 15.83 7.83
CA SER A 28 27.77 15.32 8.82
C SER A 28 28.60 14.18 8.22
N ASN A 29 29.93 14.26 8.33
CA ASN A 29 30.95 13.25 8.02
C ASN A 29 30.41 11.81 8.19
N GLY A 30 30.29 10.96 7.18
CA GLY A 30 31.27 10.59 6.14
C GLY A 30 31.35 9.06 5.93
N GLY A 31 30.32 8.32 6.35
CA GLY A 31 29.94 7.05 5.73
C GLY A 31 28.64 7.31 5.00
N ASP A 32 28.54 6.91 3.72
CA ASP A 32 27.35 7.14 2.91
C ASP A 32 26.15 6.48 3.61
N GLN A 33 25.24 7.31 4.12
CA GLN A 33 23.99 6.83 4.69
C GLN A 33 23.11 6.35 3.55
N LEU A 34 22.82 5.05 3.52
CA LEU A 34 21.90 4.47 2.54
C LEU A 34 20.48 4.83 2.96
N HIS A 35 19.75 5.53 2.08
CA HIS A 35 18.33 5.79 2.29
C HIS A 35 17.49 4.81 1.47
N ILE A 36 16.66 4.03 2.16
CA ILE A 36 15.69 3.12 1.56
C ILE A 36 14.30 3.71 1.70
N LEU A 37 13.56 3.71 0.59
CA LEU A 37 12.15 4.05 0.54
C LEU A 37 11.36 2.78 0.23
N LEU A 38 10.46 2.39 1.13
CA LEU A 38 9.51 1.31 0.87
C LEU A 38 8.15 1.91 0.50
N LEU A 39 7.59 1.42 -0.60
CA LEU A 39 6.25 1.79 -1.04
C LEU A 39 5.32 0.66 -0.66
N GLU A 40 4.32 0.98 0.16
CA GLU A 40 3.33 0.02 0.64
C GLU A 40 3.87 -1.38 1.01
N PRO A 41 4.83 -1.47 1.95
CA PRO A 41 5.29 -2.78 2.37
C PRO A 41 4.19 -3.45 3.21
N PRO A 42 3.76 -4.69 2.91
CA PRO A 42 2.94 -5.44 3.84
C PRO A 42 3.85 -5.86 5.00
N LEU A 43 3.69 -5.25 6.18
CA LEU A 43 4.63 -5.47 7.28
C LEU A 43 4.24 -6.65 8.17
N ALA A 44 2.95 -6.78 8.48
CA ALA A 44 2.39 -7.87 9.27
C ALA A 44 1.42 -8.71 8.43
N LEU A 45 1.85 -9.91 8.04
CA LEU A 45 0.95 -10.95 7.52
C LEU A 45 0.68 -11.98 8.61
N THR A 46 -0.35 -11.72 9.43
CA THR A 46 -0.93 -12.75 10.31
C THR A 46 -1.53 -13.89 9.49
N ASP A 47 -1.68 -15.07 10.06
CA ASP A 47 -2.30 -16.23 9.38
C ASP A 47 -3.69 -15.91 8.83
N ASP A 48 -4.54 -15.21 9.59
CA ASP A 48 -5.87 -14.81 9.14
C ASP A 48 -5.82 -13.93 7.87
N VAL A 49 -4.97 -12.91 7.89
CA VAL A 49 -4.76 -12.02 6.74
C VAL A 49 -4.19 -12.78 5.53
N ARG A 50 -3.28 -13.73 5.76
CA ARG A 50 -2.74 -14.58 4.71
C ARG A 50 -3.83 -15.44 4.09
N ASP A 51 -4.64 -16.10 4.91
CA ASP A 51 -5.69 -17.02 4.46
C ASP A 51 -6.79 -16.24 3.71
N ASP A 52 -7.19 -15.07 4.21
CA ASP A 52 -8.11 -14.16 3.54
C ASP A 52 -7.59 -13.73 2.16
N ARG A 53 -6.31 -13.33 2.09
CA ARG A 53 -5.67 -12.96 0.80
C ARG A 53 -5.55 -14.13 -0.14
N GLY A 54 -5.13 -15.30 0.34
CA GLY A 54 -5.03 -16.51 -0.47
C GLY A 54 -6.39 -16.88 -1.07
N ASN A 55 -7.46 -16.81 -0.29
CA ASN A 55 -8.82 -17.04 -0.76
C ASN A 55 -9.28 -15.99 -1.79
N LEU A 56 -8.98 -14.70 -1.55
CA LEU A 56 -9.28 -13.62 -2.48
C LEU A 56 -8.57 -13.85 -3.82
N PHE A 57 -7.25 -14.01 -3.81
CA PHE A 57 -6.48 -14.21 -5.04
C PHE A 57 -6.88 -15.48 -5.77
N ARG A 58 -7.13 -16.58 -5.06
CA ARG A 58 -7.63 -17.83 -5.66
C ARG A 58 -8.97 -17.59 -6.37
N THR A 59 -9.87 -16.82 -5.76
CA THR A 59 -11.15 -16.47 -6.37
C THR A 59 -10.95 -15.61 -7.62
N LEU A 60 -10.07 -14.61 -7.56
CA LEU A 60 -9.81 -13.69 -8.68
C LEU A 60 -9.17 -14.40 -9.88
N VAL A 61 -8.28 -15.37 -9.67
CA VAL A 61 -7.65 -16.11 -10.78
C VAL A 61 -8.56 -17.20 -11.35
N GLN A 62 -9.38 -17.85 -10.53
CA GLN A 62 -10.33 -18.87 -10.99
C GLN A 62 -11.56 -18.28 -11.66
N ASN A 63 -12.01 -17.13 -11.18
CA ASN A 63 -13.18 -16.41 -11.69
C ASN A 63 -12.84 -14.92 -11.84
N PRO A 64 -12.02 -14.55 -12.84
CA PRO A 64 -11.66 -13.15 -13.09
C PRO A 64 -12.91 -12.27 -13.22
N PRO A 65 -13.00 -11.17 -12.45
CA PRO A 65 -14.15 -10.28 -12.52
C PRO A 65 -14.10 -9.44 -13.79
N GLU A 66 -15.21 -8.80 -14.13
CA GLU A 66 -15.25 -7.82 -15.21
C GLU A 66 -14.39 -6.57 -14.87
N PRO A 67 -13.79 -5.89 -15.87
CA PRO A 67 -12.97 -4.69 -15.66
C PRO A 67 -13.67 -3.58 -14.86
N GLU A 68 -15.00 -3.48 -14.99
CA GLU A 68 -15.82 -2.50 -14.29
C GLU A 68 -15.67 -2.59 -12.76
N LEU A 69 -15.41 -3.79 -12.21
CA LEU A 69 -15.11 -3.95 -10.79
C LEU A 69 -13.87 -3.15 -10.38
N TYR A 70 -12.77 -3.29 -11.14
CA TYR A 70 -11.52 -2.60 -10.82
C TYR A 70 -11.63 -1.09 -10.96
N THR A 71 -12.33 -0.59 -11.97
CA THR A 71 -12.56 0.86 -12.10
C THR A 71 -13.40 1.45 -10.96
N LYS A 72 -14.21 0.62 -10.29
CA LYS A 72 -14.97 1.01 -9.10
C LYS A 72 -14.12 0.96 -7.83
N LEU A 73 -13.25 -0.05 -7.71
CA LEU A 73 -12.37 -0.23 -6.55
C LEU A 73 -11.19 0.75 -6.56
N TYR A 74 -10.67 1.06 -7.74
CA TYR A 74 -9.52 1.93 -7.95
C TYR A 74 -9.92 3.08 -8.89
N PRO A 75 -10.51 4.17 -8.36
CA PRO A 75 -11.06 5.25 -9.19
C PRO A 75 -10.02 5.97 -10.07
N GLN A 76 -8.73 5.81 -9.78
CA GLN A 76 -7.64 6.38 -10.58
C GLN A 76 -7.29 5.53 -11.80
N TRP A 77 -7.69 4.26 -11.83
CA TRP A 77 -7.39 3.35 -12.93
C TRP A 77 -8.23 3.67 -14.15
N THR A 78 -7.59 3.68 -15.32
CA THR A 78 -8.28 3.73 -16.59
C THR A 78 -8.93 2.37 -16.91
N ARG A 79 -9.85 2.34 -17.88
CA ARG A 79 -10.42 1.09 -18.39
C ARG A 79 -9.33 0.14 -18.90
N ARG A 80 -8.25 0.67 -19.49
CA ARG A 80 -7.13 -0.14 -20.00
C ARG A 80 -6.45 -0.88 -18.85
N ASP A 81 -6.25 -0.22 -17.73
CA ASP A 81 -5.52 -0.74 -16.57
C ASP A 81 -6.34 -1.85 -15.91
N ALA A 82 -7.65 -1.61 -15.77
CA ALA A 82 -8.60 -2.62 -15.33
C ALA A 82 -8.63 -3.86 -16.24
N VAL A 83 -8.63 -3.69 -17.57
CA VAL A 83 -8.57 -4.81 -18.53
C VAL A 83 -7.24 -5.57 -18.40
N LEU A 84 -6.12 -4.88 -18.22
CA LEU A 84 -4.83 -5.52 -18.01
C LEU A 84 -4.78 -6.33 -16.72
N GLN A 85 -5.42 -5.86 -15.65
CA GLN A 85 -5.55 -6.62 -14.40
C GLN A 85 -6.41 -7.87 -14.57
N VAL A 86 -7.53 -7.78 -15.28
CA VAL A 86 -8.37 -8.96 -15.61
C VAL A 86 -7.55 -9.97 -16.41
N LEU A 87 -6.84 -9.53 -17.44
CA LEU A 87 -5.96 -10.39 -18.23
C LEU A 87 -4.85 -11.01 -17.37
N ALA A 88 -4.26 -10.26 -16.44
CA ALA A 88 -3.26 -10.79 -15.53
C ALA A 88 -3.81 -11.91 -14.64
N ASN A 89 -5.05 -11.76 -14.16
CA ASN A 89 -5.72 -12.81 -13.39
C ASN A 89 -6.03 -14.04 -14.26
N GLU A 90 -6.51 -13.85 -15.50
CA GLU A 90 -6.80 -14.94 -16.45
C GLU A 90 -5.54 -15.74 -16.82
N LEU A 91 -4.39 -15.08 -16.90
CA LEU A 91 -3.11 -15.69 -17.25
C LEU A 91 -2.37 -16.30 -16.05
N CYS A 92 -2.85 -16.05 -14.82
CA CYS A 92 -2.24 -16.59 -13.62
C CYS A 92 -2.67 -18.05 -13.41
N ASP A 93 -1.72 -18.97 -13.29
CA ASP A 93 -2.03 -20.35 -12.91
C ASP A 93 -2.53 -20.37 -11.45
N PRO A 94 -3.76 -20.86 -11.16
CA PRO A 94 -4.27 -20.92 -9.80
C PRO A 94 -3.36 -21.66 -8.82
N LYS A 95 -2.56 -22.64 -9.28
CA LYS A 95 -1.60 -23.35 -8.43
C LYS A 95 -0.47 -22.46 -7.93
N VAL A 96 -0.12 -21.40 -8.65
CA VAL A 96 0.88 -20.43 -8.19
C VAL A 96 0.36 -19.68 -6.96
N VAL A 97 -0.95 -19.38 -6.90
CA VAL A 97 -1.55 -18.78 -5.70
C VAL A 97 -1.42 -19.74 -4.53
N ASP A 98 -1.74 -21.02 -4.72
CA ASP A 98 -1.61 -22.02 -3.64
C ASP A 98 -0.16 -22.10 -3.15
N ILE A 99 0.82 -22.23 -4.06
CA ILE A 99 2.25 -22.29 -3.69
C ILE A 99 2.71 -21.04 -2.92
N VAL A 100 2.31 -19.84 -3.38
CA VAL A 100 2.73 -18.57 -2.77
C VAL A 100 2.15 -18.41 -1.36
N PHE A 101 0.92 -18.89 -1.12
CA PHE A 101 0.23 -18.73 0.16
C PHE A 101 0.34 -19.96 1.09
N GLU A 102 0.76 -21.12 0.60
CA GLU A 102 1.06 -22.32 1.40
C GLU A 102 2.44 -22.24 2.09
N GLU A 103 3.39 -21.53 1.48
CA GLU A 103 4.74 -21.43 2.01
C GLU A 103 4.98 -20.13 2.80
N ARG A 104 5.25 -20.31 4.10
CA ARG A 104 5.91 -19.38 5.04
C ARG A 104 5.01 -18.38 5.78
N HIS A 105 5.19 -18.35 7.10
CA HIS A 105 4.92 -17.15 7.90
C HIS A 105 5.94 -16.09 7.51
N MET A 106 5.47 -14.96 6.98
CA MET A 106 6.32 -13.81 6.67
C MET A 106 5.94 -12.66 7.61
N ASN A 107 6.76 -12.45 8.63
CA ASN A 107 6.66 -11.27 9.47
C ASN A 107 7.79 -10.30 9.09
N HIS A 108 7.49 -9.35 8.22
CA HIS A 108 8.50 -8.40 7.74
C HIS A 108 8.90 -7.37 8.79
N LEU A 109 8.14 -7.27 9.88
CA LEU A 109 8.48 -6.36 10.98
C LEU A 109 9.81 -6.74 11.66
N GLU A 110 10.23 -8.01 11.61
CA GLU A 110 11.51 -8.47 12.18
C GLU A 110 12.72 -7.82 11.47
N TYR A 111 12.58 -7.49 10.18
CA TYR A 111 13.61 -6.77 9.43
C TYR A 111 13.73 -5.30 9.86
N LEU A 112 12.65 -4.72 10.38
CA LEU A 112 12.64 -3.35 10.87
C LEU A 112 13.27 -3.22 12.26
N GLU A 113 13.24 -4.29 13.06
CA GLU A 113 13.84 -4.33 14.41
C GLU A 113 15.38 -4.28 14.35
N ASN A 114 15.98 -4.70 13.24
CA ASN A 114 17.43 -4.89 13.11
C ASN A 114 18.03 -4.09 11.94
N LEU A 115 17.57 -2.84 11.74
CA LEU A 115 18.11 -1.97 10.70
C LEU A 115 19.59 -1.64 10.96
N PRO A 116 20.49 -1.84 9.97
CA PRO A 116 21.88 -1.42 10.11
C PRO A 116 21.98 0.09 10.36
N SER A 117 22.93 0.53 11.19
CA SER A 117 23.07 1.94 11.58
C SER A 117 23.36 2.92 10.43
N HIS A 118 23.84 2.42 9.30
CA HIS A 118 24.07 3.21 8.08
C HIS A 118 22.84 3.28 7.16
N VAL A 119 21.74 2.62 7.52
CA VAL A 119 20.47 2.61 6.77
C VAL A 119 19.48 3.56 7.43
N ARG A 120 18.98 4.51 6.66
CA ARG A 120 17.77 5.27 6.99
C ARG A 120 16.61 4.67 6.21
N LEU A 121 15.47 4.47 6.86
CA LEU A 121 14.28 3.93 6.24
C LEU A 121 13.13 4.94 6.25
N SER A 122 12.46 5.09 5.11
CA SER A 122 11.18 5.78 5.00
C SER A 122 10.16 4.86 4.35
N ILE A 123 8.90 5.00 4.75
CA ILE A 123 7.79 4.20 4.26
C ILE A 123 6.69 5.12 3.75
N LEU A 124 6.16 4.80 2.58
CA LEU A 124 4.99 5.47 2.02
C LEU A 124 3.83 4.47 1.93
N PRO A 125 2.96 4.43 2.95
CA PRO A 125 1.73 3.64 2.89
C PRO A 125 0.69 4.24 1.95
N GLY A 126 -0.16 3.39 1.39
CA GLY A 126 -1.38 3.76 0.71
C GLY A 126 -2.43 4.28 1.70
N ASP A 127 -3.46 4.94 1.20
CA ASP A 127 -4.59 5.40 2.00
C ASP A 127 -5.50 4.20 2.34
N PRO A 128 -5.75 3.90 3.62
CA PRO A 128 -6.61 2.77 4.00
C PRO A 128 -8.01 2.84 3.38
N ASP A 129 -8.55 4.06 3.23
CA ASP A 129 -9.86 4.30 2.61
C ASP A 129 -9.89 4.04 1.09
N ALA A 130 -8.72 3.96 0.46
CA ALA A 130 -8.55 3.65 -0.96
C ALA A 130 -8.00 2.23 -1.20
N GLY A 131 -7.93 1.39 -0.16
CA GLY A 131 -7.40 0.02 -0.26
C GLY A 131 -5.89 -0.08 -0.03
N GLY A 132 -5.32 0.85 0.73
CA GLY A 132 -3.99 0.72 1.30
C GLY A 132 -3.91 -0.39 2.35
N GLU A 133 -2.82 -1.15 2.32
CA GLU A 133 -2.57 -2.35 3.10
C GLU A 133 -1.56 -2.15 4.24
N CYS A 134 -0.59 -1.24 4.11
CA CYS A 134 0.37 -0.98 5.18
C CYS A 134 -0.29 -0.17 6.30
N ARG A 135 -0.45 -0.78 7.48
CA ARG A 135 -1.13 -0.13 8.61
C ARG A 135 -0.15 0.73 9.40
N MET A 136 -0.54 1.98 9.68
CA MET A 136 0.26 2.87 10.53
C MET A 136 0.48 2.31 11.95
N SER A 137 -0.48 1.53 12.46
CA SER A 137 -0.36 0.85 13.75
C SER A 137 0.85 -0.08 13.84
N ASP A 138 1.26 -0.67 12.71
CA ASP A 138 2.39 -1.59 12.65
C ASP A 138 3.73 -0.84 12.76
N LEU A 139 3.70 0.48 12.46
CA LEU A 139 4.83 1.39 12.47
C LEU A 139 5.01 2.17 13.77
N GLU A 140 3.97 2.25 14.62
CA GLU A 140 4.01 3.00 15.89
C GLU A 140 5.15 2.53 16.82
N ARG A 141 5.55 1.27 16.69
CA ARG A 141 6.65 0.66 17.46
C ARG A 141 8.05 1.01 16.95
N PHE A 142 8.17 1.73 15.83
CA PHE A 142 9.44 2.11 15.20
C PHE A 142 9.52 3.64 15.04
N PRO A 143 9.81 4.39 16.12
CA PRO A 143 9.76 5.86 16.10
C PRO A 143 10.79 6.51 15.16
N ASP A 144 11.85 5.78 14.81
CA ASP A 144 12.91 6.26 13.92
C ASP A 144 12.57 6.10 12.43
N ILE A 145 11.48 5.40 12.09
CA ILE A 145 11.02 5.23 10.71
C ILE A 145 10.09 6.40 10.35
N GLU A 146 10.45 7.12 9.30
CA GLU A 146 9.59 8.16 8.75
C GLU A 146 8.50 7.51 7.88
N ALA A 147 7.23 7.71 8.24
CA ALA A 147 6.09 7.14 7.51
C ALA A 147 5.06 8.22 7.13
N ARG A 148 4.62 8.23 5.86
CA ARG A 148 3.62 9.19 5.37
C ARG A 148 2.64 8.53 4.41
N ILE A 149 1.35 8.58 4.75
CA ILE A 149 0.28 8.07 3.90
C ILE A 149 0.15 8.91 2.63
N ILE A 150 0.10 8.25 1.47
CA ILE A 150 -0.22 8.89 0.19
C ILE A 150 -1.75 8.90 0.03
N LYS A 151 -2.35 10.06 0.27
CA LYS A 151 -3.80 10.21 0.27
C LYS A 151 -4.43 9.90 -1.08
N GLY A 152 -5.52 9.14 -1.05
CA GLY A 152 -6.25 8.69 -2.23
C GLY A 152 -5.60 7.56 -3.04
N SER A 153 -4.41 7.07 -2.66
CA SER A 153 -3.75 5.95 -3.35
C SER A 153 -4.05 4.62 -2.66
N SER A 154 -4.23 3.56 -3.44
CA SER A 154 -4.32 2.18 -2.96
C SER A 154 -2.95 1.57 -2.69
N HIS A 155 -2.86 0.25 -2.57
CA HIS A 155 -1.57 -0.46 -2.54
C HIS A 155 -0.79 -0.40 -3.86
N TRP A 156 -1.40 0.09 -4.95
CA TRP A 156 -0.76 0.26 -6.26
C TRP A 156 -0.07 1.62 -6.42
N ILE A 157 0.56 2.14 -5.36
CA ILE A 157 1.24 3.45 -5.35
C ILE A 157 2.12 3.69 -6.59
N PRO A 158 3.04 2.78 -6.99
CA PRO A 158 3.94 3.05 -8.12
C PRO A 158 3.20 3.25 -9.44
N TYR A 159 1.97 2.76 -9.53
CA TYR A 159 1.14 2.84 -10.71
C TYR A 159 0.23 4.07 -10.71
N GLU A 160 -0.35 4.39 -9.55
CA GLU A 160 -1.33 5.47 -9.39
C GLU A 160 -0.68 6.84 -9.22
N VAL A 161 0.46 6.89 -8.52
CA VAL A 161 1.18 8.11 -8.17
C VAL A 161 2.68 7.93 -8.44
N PRO A 162 3.09 7.89 -9.72
CA PRO A 162 4.48 7.65 -10.11
C PRO A 162 5.43 8.81 -9.77
#